data_AF-A0A7V2NMA5-F1
#
_entry.id   AF-A0A7V2NMA5-F1
#
_cell.length_a   1.000
_cell.length_b   1.000
_cell.length_c   1.000
_cell.angle_alpha   90.00
_cell.angle_beta   90.00
_cell.angle_gamma   90.00
#
_symmetry.space_group_name_H-M   'P 1'
#
loop_
_entity.id
_entity.type
_entity.pdbx_description
1 polymer ?
#
loop_
_entity_poly.entity_id
_entity_poly.type
_entity_poly.pdbx_seq_one_letter_code
_entity_poly.pdbx_strand_id
1 'polypeptide(L)'
;MRNIFRKFVVISLTILMLLWMVVPAMAAPTVTFSLSETTFSPNGDGFRDVTTVTFNLSSNASVSIRILQGTTVVATLHSNAALAAGPHAFIWGGTTNLTSGPVLPDGRYTILIQANDGSGTGEVAGDFYILSHLITSGMIENGSITRDKLAFGAIDGARIAEHSIGMDQLASITVLSGNIGDGSVTEPKIAADAVTTPKIADGAVTTPKLADGAVTGAKIANGTVGQTQINSVGLDADT
;
A
#
# COMPACT_ATOMS: atom_id res chain seq x y z
N MET A 1 -38.70 -35.88 -83.35
CA MET A 1 -38.86 -34.80 -84.35
C MET A 1 -38.51 -33.48 -83.68
N ARG A 2 -37.41 -32.85 -84.12
CA ARG A 2 -36.80 -31.61 -83.59
C ARG A 2 -37.27 -30.43 -84.44
N ASN A 3 -37.95 -29.44 -83.87
CA ASN A 3 -38.24 -28.13 -84.47
C ASN A 3 -37.27 -27.11 -83.83
N ILE A 4 -36.21 -26.59 -84.50
CA ILE A 4 -36.09 -25.53 -85.53
C ILE A 4 -36.39 -24.10 -85.00
N PHE A 5 -35.53 -23.15 -85.43
CA PHE A 5 -35.52 -21.67 -85.35
C PHE A 5 -34.60 -21.07 -84.27
N ARG A 6 -33.38 -20.58 -84.58
CA ARG A 6 -32.92 -19.40 -85.39
C ARG A 6 -32.63 -18.15 -84.51
N LYS A 7 -31.33 -17.94 -84.23
CA LYS A 7 -30.50 -16.73 -84.37
C LYS A 7 -31.09 -15.29 -84.22
N PHE A 8 -30.38 -14.52 -83.36
CA PHE A 8 -30.12 -13.06 -83.31
C PHE A 8 -31.24 -12.05 -82.97
N VAL A 9 -31.09 -11.38 -81.82
CA VAL A 9 -31.31 -9.92 -81.66
C VAL A 9 -30.37 -9.38 -80.56
N VAL A 10 -29.54 -8.39 -80.91
CA VAL A 10 -28.78 -7.51 -80.00
C VAL A 10 -29.58 -6.21 -79.88
N ILE A 11 -30.13 -5.85 -78.70
CA ILE A 11 -30.65 -4.49 -78.44
C ILE A 11 -30.52 -4.09 -76.94
N SER A 12 -29.98 -2.89 -76.75
CA SER A 12 -30.05 -1.95 -75.62
C SER A 12 -29.26 -2.17 -74.32
N LEU A 13 -28.11 -1.49 -74.32
CA LEU A 13 -27.38 -0.99 -73.16
C LEU A 13 -28.23 0.06 -72.42
N THR A 14 -28.90 -0.34 -71.35
CA THR A 14 -29.32 0.59 -70.28
C THR A 14 -28.49 0.27 -69.04
N ILE A 15 -27.40 1.02 -68.89
CA ILE A 15 -26.65 1.09 -67.64
C ILE A 15 -27.58 1.79 -66.64
N LEU A 16 -28.33 1.00 -65.86
CA LEU A 16 -28.88 1.48 -64.61
C LEU A 16 -27.69 1.55 -63.64
N MET A 17 -27.12 2.75 -63.57
CA MET A 17 -26.17 3.17 -62.57
C MET A 17 -26.84 2.97 -61.22
N LEU A 18 -26.68 1.77 -60.64
CA LEU A 18 -27.03 1.51 -59.26
C LEU A 18 -26.07 2.41 -58.47
N LEU A 19 -26.57 3.58 -58.09
CA LEU A 19 -25.89 4.47 -57.18
C LEU A 19 -25.57 3.63 -55.95
N TRP A 20 -24.30 3.24 -55.85
CA TRP A 20 -23.75 2.58 -54.68
C TRP A 20 -23.75 3.64 -53.58
N MET A 21 -24.91 3.83 -52.94
CA MET A 21 -24.94 4.46 -51.63
C MET A 21 -24.17 3.50 -50.73
N VAL A 22 -22.89 3.80 -50.55
CA VAL A 22 -22.24 3.50 -49.29
C VAL A 22 -23.04 4.31 -48.26
N VAL A 23 -24.13 3.73 -47.75
CA VAL A 23 -24.66 4.18 -46.47
C VAL A 23 -23.47 4.02 -45.55
N PRO A 24 -22.91 5.11 -44.98
CA PRO A 24 -21.83 4.94 -44.03
C PRO A 24 -22.36 3.96 -42.99
N ALA A 25 -21.65 2.86 -42.78
CA ALA A 25 -22.02 1.89 -41.75
C ALA A 25 -22.26 2.70 -40.49
N MET A 26 -23.51 2.71 -40.00
CA MET A 26 -23.86 3.45 -38.81
C MET A 26 -22.97 2.87 -37.69
N ALA A 27 -22.09 3.69 -37.15
CA ALA A 27 -21.12 3.24 -36.17
C ALA A 27 -21.85 2.99 -34.84
N ALA A 28 -21.56 1.86 -34.21
CA ALA A 28 -22.05 1.54 -32.88
C ALA A 28 -21.78 2.69 -31.89
N PRO A 29 -22.60 2.85 -30.83
CA PRO A 29 -22.38 3.91 -29.85
C PRO A 29 -20.98 3.77 -29.22
N THR A 30 -20.27 4.88 -29.05
CA THR A 30 -19.07 4.91 -28.22
C THR A 30 -19.49 5.03 -26.76
N VAL A 31 -18.86 4.24 -25.90
CA VAL A 31 -19.06 4.28 -24.44
C VAL A 31 -17.71 4.47 -23.77
N THR A 32 -17.61 5.48 -22.92
CA THR A 32 -16.48 5.63 -21.98
C THR A 32 -16.97 5.33 -20.57
N PHE A 33 -16.13 4.78 -19.71
CA PHE A 33 -16.48 4.58 -18.31
C PHE A 33 -15.33 4.94 -17.37
N SER A 34 -15.68 5.20 -16.13
CA SER A 34 -14.76 5.29 -15.00
C SER A 34 -15.44 4.83 -13.71
N LEU A 35 -14.62 4.41 -12.76
CA LEU A 35 -15.04 4.17 -11.38
C LEU A 35 -14.38 5.22 -10.49
N SER A 36 -15.12 5.74 -9.50
CA SER A 36 -14.51 6.61 -8.49
C SER A 36 -13.51 5.83 -7.64
N GLU A 37 -13.76 4.55 -7.42
CA GLU A 37 -12.87 3.63 -6.71
C GLU A 37 -12.78 2.28 -7.44
N THR A 38 -11.55 1.84 -7.72
CA THR A 38 -11.26 0.52 -8.33
C THR A 38 -10.99 -0.55 -7.29
N THR A 39 -10.88 -0.18 -6.01
CA THR A 39 -10.83 -1.09 -4.86
C THR A 39 -11.67 -0.51 -3.75
N PHE A 40 -12.69 -1.24 -3.31
CA PHE A 40 -13.65 -0.77 -2.32
C PHE A 40 -14.11 -1.93 -1.40
N SER A 41 -14.63 -1.60 -0.22
CA SER A 41 -14.99 -2.54 0.85
C SER A 41 -16.44 -2.32 1.27
N PRO A 42 -17.40 -3.00 0.64
CA PRO A 42 -18.83 -2.85 0.94
C PRO A 42 -19.23 -3.55 2.26
N ASN A 43 -18.65 -3.12 3.38
CA ASN A 43 -18.87 -3.69 4.71
C ASN A 43 -19.74 -2.80 5.63
N GLY A 44 -20.06 -1.58 5.20
CA GLY A 44 -20.91 -0.63 5.91
C GLY A 44 -20.19 0.16 7.01
N ASP A 45 -18.87 0.23 6.97
CA ASP A 45 -18.06 0.94 7.99
C ASP A 45 -17.86 2.44 7.71
N GLY A 46 -18.39 2.93 6.58
CA GLY A 46 -18.30 4.32 6.13
C GLY A 46 -17.08 4.60 5.26
N PHE A 47 -16.16 3.66 5.09
CA PHE A 47 -14.93 3.85 4.32
C PHE A 47 -14.93 3.01 3.06
N ARG A 48 -15.06 3.69 1.91
CA ARG A 48 -15.03 3.05 0.59
C ARG A 48 -16.06 1.92 0.48
N ASP A 49 -17.25 2.11 1.06
CA ASP A 49 -18.36 1.15 0.95
C ASP A 49 -18.94 1.04 -0.46
N VAL A 50 -18.78 2.10 -1.24
CA VAL A 50 -19.39 2.26 -2.55
C VAL A 50 -18.40 2.78 -3.57
N THR A 51 -18.67 2.48 -4.83
CA THR A 51 -18.03 3.13 -5.97
C THR A 51 -19.09 3.82 -6.82
N THR A 52 -18.75 4.98 -7.37
CA THR A 52 -19.61 5.64 -8.36
C THR A 52 -19.19 5.16 -9.75
N VAL A 53 -20.12 4.50 -10.43
CA VAL A 53 -19.95 4.11 -11.83
C VAL A 53 -20.38 5.29 -12.68
N THR A 54 -19.45 5.85 -13.47
CA THR A 54 -19.74 6.93 -14.42
C THR A 54 -19.50 6.43 -15.83
N PHE A 55 -20.42 6.71 -16.75
CA PHE A 55 -20.22 6.41 -18.16
C PHE A 55 -20.85 7.48 -19.05
N ASN A 56 -20.37 7.62 -20.28
CA ASN A 56 -20.90 8.57 -21.25
C ASN A 56 -21.27 7.84 -22.55
N LEU A 57 -22.47 8.12 -23.08
CA LEU A 57 -22.99 7.53 -24.31
C LEU A 57 -22.93 8.56 -25.45
N SER A 58 -22.45 8.16 -26.63
CA SER A 58 -22.45 9.03 -27.82
C SER A 58 -23.81 9.18 -28.50
N SER A 59 -24.75 8.26 -28.26
CA SER A 59 -26.12 8.24 -28.83
C SER A 59 -27.11 7.62 -27.83
N ASN A 60 -28.41 7.79 -28.07
CA ASN A 60 -29.44 7.10 -27.29
C ASN A 60 -29.32 5.59 -27.55
N ALA A 61 -29.22 4.79 -26.48
CA ALA A 61 -28.95 3.37 -26.59
C ALA A 61 -29.63 2.56 -25.48
N SER A 62 -29.90 1.29 -25.73
CA SER A 62 -30.25 0.32 -24.72
C SER A 62 -28.98 -0.21 -24.05
N VAL A 63 -28.85 -0.02 -22.74
CA VAL A 63 -27.63 -0.30 -21.97
C VAL A 63 -27.81 -1.49 -21.04
N SER A 64 -26.85 -2.41 -21.06
CA SER A 64 -26.70 -3.49 -20.09
C SER A 64 -25.38 -3.34 -19.34
N ILE A 65 -25.44 -3.41 -18.01
CA ILE A 65 -24.28 -3.31 -17.12
C ILE A 65 -24.21 -4.57 -16.28
N ARG A 66 -23.13 -5.32 -16.44
CA ARG A 66 -22.93 -6.63 -15.82
C ARG A 66 -21.59 -6.66 -15.10
N ILE A 67 -21.54 -7.40 -13.99
CA ILE A 67 -20.31 -7.69 -13.28
C ILE A 67 -19.93 -9.13 -13.56
N LEU A 68 -18.70 -9.35 -13.97
CA LEU A 68 -18.16 -10.66 -14.31
C LEU A 68 -17.05 -11.04 -13.33
N GLN A 69 -16.99 -12.34 -13.02
CA GLN A 69 -15.83 -12.99 -12.42
C GLN A 69 -15.25 -13.96 -13.46
N GLY A 70 -14.10 -13.60 -14.03
CA GLY A 70 -13.64 -14.23 -15.27
C GLY A 70 -14.64 -13.99 -16.40
N THR A 71 -15.26 -15.05 -16.93
CA THR A 71 -16.28 -14.97 -17.97
C THR A 71 -17.71 -15.12 -17.45
N THR A 72 -17.89 -15.38 -16.15
CA THR A 72 -19.21 -15.64 -15.56
C THR A 72 -19.83 -14.34 -15.07
N VAL A 73 -21.07 -14.06 -15.48
CA VAL A 73 -21.84 -12.93 -14.94
C VAL A 73 -22.31 -13.26 -13.52
N VAL A 74 -21.87 -12.47 -12.55
CA VAL A 74 -22.18 -12.62 -11.12
C VAL A 74 -23.15 -11.55 -10.60
N ALA A 75 -23.30 -10.45 -11.33
CA ALA A 75 -24.29 -9.40 -11.05
C ALA A 75 -24.78 -8.76 -12.34
N THR A 76 -26.03 -8.29 -12.33
CA THR A 76 -26.59 -7.46 -13.41
C THR A 76 -27.17 -6.20 -12.79
N LEU A 77 -26.56 -5.06 -13.09
CA LEU A 77 -26.94 -3.76 -12.52
C LEU A 77 -27.97 -3.04 -13.38
N HIS A 78 -27.86 -3.20 -14.70
CA HIS A 78 -28.86 -2.77 -15.67
C HIS A 78 -29.06 -3.85 -16.72
N SER A 79 -30.31 -4.10 -17.10
CA SER A 79 -30.66 -5.05 -18.16
C SER A 79 -31.44 -4.32 -19.25
N ASN A 80 -30.78 -4.08 -20.38
CA ASN A 80 -31.36 -3.49 -21.58
C ASN A 80 -32.15 -2.19 -21.33
N ALA A 81 -31.63 -1.30 -20.49
CA ALA A 81 -32.29 -0.05 -20.11
C ALA A 81 -32.10 1.01 -21.19
N ALA A 82 -33.18 1.60 -21.71
CA ALA A 82 -33.10 2.69 -22.69
C ALA A 82 -32.62 3.98 -22.01
N LEU A 83 -31.44 4.46 -22.41
CA LEU A 83 -30.82 5.67 -21.88
C LEU A 83 -30.54 6.67 -23.01
N ALA A 84 -30.69 7.96 -22.70
CA ALA A 84 -30.36 9.03 -23.63
C ALA A 84 -28.83 9.19 -23.78
N ALA A 85 -28.38 9.82 -24.87
CA ALA A 85 -26.99 10.23 -25.05
C ALA A 85 -26.52 11.16 -23.92
N GLY A 86 -25.21 11.15 -23.65
CA GLY A 86 -24.59 11.98 -22.61
C GLY A 86 -24.14 11.19 -21.37
N PRO A 87 -23.81 11.90 -20.27
CA PRO A 87 -23.23 11.31 -19.08
C PRO A 87 -24.30 10.69 -18.18
N HIS A 88 -23.95 9.54 -17.60
CA HIS A 88 -24.75 8.79 -16.63
C HIS A 88 -23.87 8.41 -15.45
N ALA A 89 -24.44 8.45 -14.25
CA ALA A 89 -23.76 8.01 -13.04
C ALA A 89 -24.72 7.35 -12.05
N PHE A 90 -24.24 6.34 -11.35
CA PHE A 90 -24.94 5.74 -10.21
C PHE A 90 -23.95 5.24 -9.16
N ILE A 91 -24.40 5.22 -7.91
CA ILE A 91 -23.63 4.69 -6.78
C ILE A 91 -23.93 3.20 -6.67
N TRP A 92 -22.90 2.38 -6.45
CA TRP A 92 -23.05 0.95 -6.29
C TRP A 92 -22.18 0.42 -5.13
N GLY A 93 -22.81 -0.36 -4.25
CA GLY A 93 -22.20 -0.94 -3.05
C GLY A 93 -21.77 -2.39 -3.21
N GLY A 94 -21.36 -2.82 -4.42
CA GLY A 94 -20.82 -4.17 -4.61
C GLY A 94 -21.83 -5.31 -4.54
N THR A 95 -23.14 -5.03 -4.60
CA THR A 95 -24.22 -6.02 -4.50
C THR A 95 -24.57 -6.65 -5.84
N THR A 96 -25.19 -7.84 -5.83
CA THR A 96 -25.57 -8.58 -7.06
C THR A 96 -26.61 -7.88 -7.96
N ASN A 97 -27.26 -6.84 -7.46
CA ASN A 97 -28.13 -5.93 -8.21
C ASN A 97 -27.94 -4.51 -7.68
N LEU A 98 -28.34 -3.50 -8.46
CA LEU A 98 -28.13 -2.09 -8.18
C LEU A 98 -28.83 -1.61 -6.89
N THR A 99 -30.06 -2.06 -6.62
CA THR A 99 -30.87 -1.53 -5.51
C THR A 99 -30.90 -2.43 -4.28
N SER A 100 -30.65 -3.73 -4.43
CA SER A 100 -30.73 -4.70 -3.34
C SER A 100 -30.08 -6.02 -3.72
N GLY A 101 -29.37 -6.66 -2.81
CA GLY A 101 -28.82 -8.01 -3.02
C GLY A 101 -27.69 -8.31 -2.06
N PRO A 102 -27.23 -9.58 -1.98
CA PRO A 102 -26.01 -9.90 -1.27
C PRO A 102 -24.82 -9.14 -1.87
N VAL A 103 -23.90 -8.75 -1.00
CA VAL A 103 -22.58 -8.23 -1.38
C VAL A 103 -21.78 -9.35 -2.04
N LEU A 104 -21.13 -9.03 -3.16
CA LEU A 104 -20.24 -9.95 -3.84
C LEU A 104 -19.03 -10.28 -2.92
N PRO A 105 -18.56 -11.54 -2.89
CA PRO A 105 -17.40 -11.91 -2.08
C PRO A 105 -16.11 -11.17 -2.47
N ASP A 106 -15.07 -11.33 -1.65
CA ASP A 106 -13.75 -10.81 -1.96
C ASP A 106 -13.22 -11.39 -3.28
N GLY A 107 -12.74 -10.51 -4.16
CA GLY A 107 -12.26 -10.94 -5.45
C GLY A 107 -11.99 -9.82 -6.44
N ARG A 108 -11.38 -10.22 -7.56
CA ARG A 108 -11.25 -9.40 -8.76
C ARG A 108 -12.47 -9.61 -9.65
N TYR A 109 -13.02 -8.53 -10.15
CA TYR A 109 -14.19 -8.50 -11.01
C TYR A 109 -13.95 -7.59 -12.21
N THR A 110 -14.76 -7.78 -13.25
CA THR A 110 -14.81 -6.90 -14.42
C THR A 110 -16.22 -6.32 -14.52
N ILE A 111 -16.34 -4.99 -14.55
CA ILE A 111 -17.59 -4.35 -14.97
C ILE A 111 -17.61 -4.28 -16.49
N LEU A 112 -18.69 -4.74 -17.10
CA LEU A 112 -18.93 -4.73 -18.54
C LEU A 112 -20.15 -3.85 -18.83
N ILE A 113 -19.95 -2.79 -19.60
CA ILE A 113 -21.02 -1.90 -20.07
C ILE A 113 -21.16 -2.10 -21.57
N GLN A 114 -22.35 -2.49 -21.99
CA GLN A 114 -22.72 -2.64 -23.39
C GLN A 114 -23.88 -1.72 -23.71
N ALA A 115 -23.76 -0.94 -24.79
CA ALA A 115 -24.77 -0.04 -25.28
C ALA A 115 -25.13 -0.39 -26.72
N ASN A 116 -26.41 -0.53 -27.03
CA ASN A 116 -26.88 -0.85 -28.38
C ASN A 116 -27.97 0.14 -28.83
N ASP A 117 -27.76 0.82 -29.95
CA ASP A 117 -28.71 1.81 -30.51
C ASP A 117 -29.41 1.33 -31.80
N GLY A 118 -29.32 0.03 -32.09
CA GLY A 118 -29.82 -0.59 -33.32
C GLY A 118 -28.83 -0.57 -34.49
N SER A 119 -27.78 0.26 -34.44
CA SER A 119 -26.70 0.27 -35.43
C SER A 119 -25.56 -0.69 -35.11
N GLY A 120 -25.39 -1.03 -33.83
CA GLY A 120 -24.39 -1.97 -33.33
C GLY A 120 -24.30 -1.91 -31.80
N THR A 121 -23.33 -2.64 -31.23
CA THR A 121 -23.06 -2.64 -29.78
C THR A 121 -21.72 -1.99 -29.49
N GLY A 122 -21.74 -0.88 -28.77
CA GLY A 122 -20.58 -0.32 -28.09
C GLY A 122 -20.30 -1.08 -26.81
N GLU A 123 -19.03 -1.34 -26.52
CA GLU A 123 -18.62 -2.11 -25.34
C GLU A 123 -17.42 -1.47 -24.67
N VAL A 124 -17.45 -1.38 -23.35
CA VAL A 124 -16.30 -1.03 -22.53
C VAL A 124 -16.29 -1.86 -21.26
N ALA A 125 -15.09 -2.22 -20.82
CA ALA A 125 -14.90 -3.05 -19.63
C ALA A 125 -13.76 -2.51 -18.77
N GLY A 126 -13.82 -2.79 -17.47
CA GLY A 126 -12.75 -2.47 -16.54
C GLY A 126 -12.73 -3.34 -15.31
N ASP A 127 -11.54 -3.53 -14.78
CA ASP A 127 -11.32 -4.36 -13.61
C ASP A 127 -11.38 -3.56 -12.32
N PHE A 128 -11.88 -4.21 -11.27
CA PHE A 128 -11.93 -3.68 -9.92
C PHE A 128 -11.85 -4.81 -8.89
N TYR A 129 -11.69 -4.44 -7.62
CA TYR A 129 -11.56 -5.35 -6.49
C TYR A 129 -12.59 -5.04 -5.41
N ILE A 130 -13.20 -6.09 -4.88
CA ILE A 130 -13.97 -6.05 -3.65
C ILE A 130 -13.13 -6.78 -2.59
N LEU A 131 -12.94 -6.13 -1.43
CA LEU A 131 -12.18 -6.67 -0.31
C LEU A 131 -12.91 -6.38 0.99
N SER A 132 -13.09 -7.38 1.85
CA SER A 132 -13.82 -7.28 3.12
C SER A 132 -13.03 -6.59 4.25
N HIS A 133 -11.70 -6.55 4.14
CA HIS A 133 -10.79 -6.05 5.17
C HIS A 133 -9.84 -4.98 4.63
N LEU A 134 -10.36 -4.08 3.79
CA LEU A 134 -9.56 -2.95 3.38
C LEU A 134 -9.24 -2.12 4.63
N ILE A 135 -7.95 -1.93 4.93
CA ILE A 135 -7.50 -1.01 5.98
C ILE A 135 -6.63 0.03 5.29
N THR A 136 -7.08 1.28 5.30
CA THR A 136 -6.32 2.43 4.80
C THR A 136 -5.94 3.36 5.93
N SER A 137 -5.01 4.29 5.69
CA SER A 137 -4.62 5.28 6.70
C SER A 137 -5.81 6.11 7.21
N GLY A 138 -6.81 6.38 6.36
CA GLY A 138 -8.02 7.11 6.76
C GLY A 138 -8.93 6.33 7.72
N MET A 139 -8.82 5.00 7.75
CA MET A 139 -9.58 4.12 8.65
C MET A 139 -8.92 3.99 10.03
N ILE A 140 -7.68 4.47 10.17
CA ILE A 140 -6.94 4.44 11.42
C ILE A 140 -6.94 5.85 11.99
N GLU A 141 -7.86 6.13 12.91
CA GLU A 141 -7.87 7.41 13.61
C GLU A 141 -6.59 7.60 14.44
N ASN A 142 -6.16 8.85 14.59
CA ASN A 142 -4.98 9.19 15.40
C ASN A 142 -5.15 8.70 16.83
N GLY A 143 -4.17 7.94 17.32
CA GLY A 143 -4.19 7.36 18.67
C GLY A 143 -5.11 6.15 18.83
N SER A 144 -5.83 5.72 17.78
CA SER A 144 -6.71 4.55 17.86
C SER A 144 -5.96 3.26 18.13
N ILE A 145 -4.70 3.14 17.70
CA ILE A 145 -3.83 2.00 18.01
C ILE A 145 -3.18 2.25 19.38
N THR A 146 -3.80 1.73 20.43
CA THR A 146 -3.31 1.82 21.81
C THR A 146 -2.42 0.63 22.16
N ARG A 147 -1.77 0.68 23.33
CA ARG A 147 -0.92 -0.42 23.83
C ARG A 147 -1.65 -1.77 23.88
N ASP A 148 -2.93 -1.78 24.28
CA ASP A 148 -3.70 -3.02 24.39
C ASP A 148 -4.07 -3.63 23.03
N LYS A 149 -4.03 -2.84 21.95
CA LYS A 149 -4.23 -3.31 20.57
C LYS A 149 -2.94 -3.88 19.95
N LEU A 150 -1.81 -3.74 20.63
CA LEU A 150 -0.52 -4.28 20.20
C LEU A 150 -0.12 -5.43 21.12
N ALA A 151 -0.17 -6.65 20.59
CA ALA A 151 0.33 -7.81 21.31
C ALA A 151 1.83 -7.68 21.62
N PHE A 152 2.29 -8.33 22.69
CA PHE A 152 3.72 -8.37 23.02
C PHE A 152 4.52 -8.95 21.84
N GLY A 153 5.53 -8.22 21.37
CA GLY A 153 6.35 -8.61 20.22
C GLY A 153 5.70 -8.34 18.84
N ALA A 154 4.52 -7.72 18.78
CA ALA A 154 3.89 -7.36 17.50
C ALA A 154 4.74 -6.39 16.65
N ILE A 155 5.55 -5.57 17.33
CA ILE A 155 6.53 -4.67 16.72
C ILE A 155 7.92 -5.20 17.07
N ASP A 156 8.64 -5.70 16.06
CA ASP A 156 10.03 -6.14 16.18
C ASP A 156 10.99 -5.04 15.69
N GLY A 157 12.30 -5.27 15.87
CA GLY A 157 13.32 -4.31 15.45
C GLY A 157 13.29 -4.00 13.95
N ALA A 158 12.82 -4.93 13.12
CA ALA A 158 12.69 -4.72 11.67
C ALA A 158 11.53 -3.76 11.30
N ARG A 159 10.51 -3.65 12.16
CA ARG A 159 9.37 -2.73 11.99
C ARG A 159 9.63 -1.33 12.56
N ILE A 160 10.76 -1.13 13.25
CA ILE A 160 11.15 0.17 13.80
C ILE A 160 12.19 0.77 12.87
N ALA A 161 11.86 1.90 12.24
CA ALA A 161 12.82 2.60 11.39
C ALA A 161 14.02 3.07 12.23
N GLU A 162 15.21 3.05 11.62
CA GLU A 162 16.42 3.54 12.26
C GLU A 162 16.23 4.99 12.72
N HIS A 163 16.68 5.31 13.94
CA HIS A 163 16.54 6.63 14.58
C HIS A 163 15.10 7.14 14.82
N SER A 164 14.05 6.31 14.70
CA SER A 164 12.66 6.74 14.91
C SER A 164 12.23 6.89 16.37
N ILE A 165 13.01 6.35 17.32
CA ILE A 165 12.75 6.41 18.76
C ILE A 165 13.67 7.46 19.40
N GLY A 166 13.10 8.61 19.75
CA GLY A 166 13.72 9.71 20.47
C GLY A 166 13.49 9.64 21.99
N MET A 167 13.99 10.65 22.70
CA MET A 167 14.01 10.68 24.18
C MET A 167 12.60 10.70 24.79
N ASP A 168 11.63 11.35 24.16
CA ASP A 168 10.24 11.38 24.65
C ASP A 168 9.55 10.01 24.60
N GLN A 169 10.00 9.13 23.71
CA GLN A 169 9.49 7.77 23.57
C GLN A 169 10.20 6.79 24.52
N LEU A 170 11.36 7.16 25.06
CA LEU A 170 12.11 6.39 26.05
C LEU A 170 11.84 6.97 27.45
N ALA A 171 10.95 6.33 28.21
CA ALA A 171 10.83 6.66 29.63
C ALA A 171 12.18 6.42 30.33
N SER A 172 12.61 7.36 31.18
CA SER A 172 13.99 7.41 31.73
C SER A 172 14.42 6.20 32.56
N ILE A 173 13.53 5.26 32.86
CA ILE A 173 13.79 4.08 33.71
C ILE A 173 13.61 2.75 32.94
N THR A 174 13.08 2.77 31.71
CA THR A 174 12.78 1.53 30.98
C THR A 174 13.98 0.88 30.29
N VAL A 175 15.08 1.62 30.07
CA VAL A 175 16.31 1.02 29.53
C VAL A 175 17.08 0.38 30.68
N LEU A 176 16.82 -0.90 30.94
CA LEU A 176 17.55 -1.67 31.94
C LEU A 176 18.91 -2.11 31.39
N SER A 177 19.86 -2.45 32.26
CA SER A 177 21.18 -2.91 31.84
C SER A 177 21.13 -4.12 30.90
N GLY A 178 20.15 -5.02 31.07
CA GLY A 178 19.92 -6.15 30.16
C GLY A 178 19.42 -5.76 28.77
N ASN A 179 18.97 -4.52 28.57
CA ASN A 179 18.62 -3.98 27.25
C ASN A 179 19.81 -3.35 26.53
N ILE A 180 20.92 -3.11 27.24
CA ILE A 180 22.16 -2.58 26.68
C ILE A 180 23.08 -3.76 26.41
N GLY A 181 23.28 -4.11 25.14
CA GLY A 181 24.20 -5.19 24.78
C GLY A 181 25.64 -4.88 25.18
N ASP A 182 26.43 -5.91 25.45
CA ASP A 182 27.86 -5.76 25.76
C ASP A 182 28.58 -4.95 24.68
N GLY A 183 29.43 -4.01 25.10
CA GLY A 183 30.15 -3.11 24.20
C GLY A 183 29.30 -2.01 23.56
N SER A 184 27.99 -1.94 23.84
CA SER A 184 27.13 -0.89 23.27
C SER A 184 27.46 0.51 23.79
N VAL A 185 28.03 0.63 24.99
CA VAL A 185 28.53 1.91 25.55
C VAL A 185 30.03 2.00 25.28
N THR A 186 30.38 2.64 24.17
CA THR A 186 31.77 2.92 23.75
C THR A 186 32.25 4.25 24.29
N GLU A 187 33.57 4.50 24.30
CA GLU A 187 34.16 5.76 24.81
C GLU A 187 33.48 7.03 24.29
N PRO A 188 33.17 7.20 22.99
CA PRO A 188 32.50 8.42 22.51
C PRO A 188 31.08 8.65 23.07
N LYS A 189 30.45 7.63 23.65
CA LYS A 189 29.12 7.71 24.27
C LYS A 189 29.17 8.14 25.73
N ILE A 190 30.36 8.20 26.33
CA ILE A 190 30.59 8.66 27.69
C ILE A 190 31.15 10.07 27.62
N ALA A 191 30.40 11.06 28.10
CA ALA A 191 30.87 12.44 28.15
C ALA A 191 32.12 12.56 29.03
N ALA A 192 32.95 13.57 28.77
CA ALA A 192 34.05 13.92 29.66
C ALA A 192 33.54 14.13 31.09
N ASP A 193 34.30 13.63 32.07
CA ASP A 193 33.96 13.67 33.50
C ASP A 193 32.65 12.96 33.91
N ALA A 194 32.01 12.22 33.00
CA ALA A 194 30.79 11.48 33.31
C ALA A 194 31.04 10.37 34.35
N VAL A 195 32.25 9.82 34.45
CA VAL A 195 32.63 8.82 35.47
C VAL A 195 33.30 9.51 36.64
N THR A 196 32.49 10.00 37.58
CA THR A 196 32.94 10.64 38.82
C THR A 196 33.37 9.61 39.86
N THR A 197 34.19 9.98 40.85
CA THR A 197 34.65 9.08 41.93
C THR A 197 33.55 8.22 42.56
N PRO A 198 32.36 8.76 42.92
CA PRO A 198 31.29 7.93 43.51
C PRO A 198 30.69 6.85 42.57
N LYS A 199 30.96 6.93 41.26
CA LYS A 199 30.52 5.92 40.27
C LYS A 199 31.53 4.76 40.15
N ILE A 200 32.71 4.89 40.73
CA ILE A 200 33.73 3.85 40.78
C ILE A 200 33.59 3.16 42.13
N ALA A 201 33.24 1.86 42.13
CA ALA A 201 33.16 1.09 43.35
C ALA A 201 34.56 0.92 44.00
N ASP A 202 34.59 0.80 45.33
CA ASP A 202 35.83 0.54 46.06
C ASP A 202 36.50 -0.75 45.57
N GLY A 203 37.81 -0.67 45.30
CA GLY A 203 38.58 -1.77 44.72
C GLY A 203 38.33 -2.04 43.24
N ALA A 204 37.45 -1.28 42.56
CA ALA A 204 37.21 -1.46 41.13
C ALA A 204 38.45 -1.16 40.28
N VAL A 205 39.35 -0.27 40.73
CA VAL A 205 40.64 -0.02 40.09
C VAL A 205 41.67 -1.00 40.66
N THR A 206 41.89 -2.11 39.96
CA THR A 206 42.86 -3.16 40.34
C THR A 206 44.21 -2.92 39.65
N THR A 207 45.29 -3.55 40.16
CA THR A 207 46.63 -3.40 39.58
C THR A 207 46.68 -3.64 38.07
N PRO A 208 46.04 -4.69 37.49
CA PRO A 208 46.03 -4.88 36.04
C PRO A 208 45.31 -3.80 35.23
N LYS A 209 44.50 -2.95 35.86
CA LYS A 209 43.82 -1.80 35.21
C LYS A 209 44.69 -0.54 35.20
N LEU A 210 45.81 -0.54 35.94
CA LEU A 210 46.80 0.52 35.93
C LEU A 210 47.96 0.12 35.02
N ALA A 211 48.21 0.91 33.98
CA ALA A 211 49.42 0.74 33.18
C ALA A 211 50.68 1.04 34.01
N ASP A 212 51.82 0.47 33.63
CA ASP A 212 53.10 0.77 34.27
C ASP A 212 53.38 2.28 34.23
N GLY A 213 53.72 2.86 35.38
CA GLY A 213 53.93 4.31 35.53
C GLY A 213 52.65 5.16 35.55
N ALA A 214 51.44 4.57 35.50
CA ALA A 214 50.19 5.34 35.53
C ALA A 214 50.00 6.16 36.82
N VAL A 215 50.58 5.71 37.94
CA VAL A 215 50.62 6.44 39.22
C VAL A 215 51.98 7.14 39.33
N THR A 216 52.00 8.44 39.05
CA THR A 216 53.21 9.26 39.14
C THR A 216 53.36 9.89 40.52
N GLY A 217 54.54 10.38 40.87
CA GLY A 217 54.77 11.07 42.15
C GLY A 217 53.79 12.23 42.40
N ALA A 218 53.36 12.94 41.36
CA ALA A 218 52.36 14.01 41.47
C ALA A 218 50.96 13.52 41.89
N LYS A 219 50.65 12.23 41.70
CA LYS A 219 49.40 11.58 42.15
C LYS A 219 49.50 11.04 43.57
N ILE A 220 50.69 11.07 44.18
CA ILE A 220 50.98 10.57 45.53
C ILE A 220 51.26 11.77 46.43
N ALA A 221 50.53 11.90 47.52
CA ALA A 221 50.80 12.98 48.47
C ALA A 221 52.14 12.75 49.20
N ASN A 222 52.88 13.83 49.46
CA ASN A 222 54.16 13.74 50.16
C ASN A 222 54.01 13.05 51.52
N GLY A 223 54.91 12.10 51.79
CA GLY A 223 54.93 11.34 53.06
C GLY A 223 53.94 10.18 53.17
N THR A 224 53.13 9.87 52.14
CA THR A 224 52.18 8.74 52.21
C THR A 224 52.82 7.37 51.93
N VAL A 225 53.96 7.33 51.24
CA VAL A 225 54.71 6.09 51.00
C VAL A 225 55.66 5.87 52.18
N GLY A 226 55.38 4.85 52.98
CA GLY A 226 56.17 4.48 54.15
C GLY A 226 57.19 3.38 53.85
N GLN A 227 58.02 3.08 54.85
CA GLN A 227 59.12 2.11 54.73
C GLN A 227 58.63 0.69 54.39
N THR A 228 57.40 0.33 54.76
CA THR A 228 56.79 -0.99 54.47
C THR A 228 56.31 -1.13 53.03
N GLN A 229 56.11 -0.03 52.31
CA GLN A 229 55.71 -0.01 50.90
C GLN A 229 56.92 0.04 49.93
N ILE A 230 58.13 0.25 50.44
CA ILE A 230 59.38 0.30 49.66
C ILE A 230 60.08 -1.05 49.80
N ASN A 231 60.08 -1.84 48.72
CA ASN A 231 60.96 -3.02 48.66
C ASN A 231 62.42 -2.52 48.67
N SER A 232 63.21 -2.97 49.63
CA SER A 232 64.54 -2.40 49.98
C SER A 232 65.61 -2.48 48.88
N VAL A 233 65.28 -2.99 47.69
CA VAL A 233 66.16 -3.13 46.53
C VAL A 233 66.25 -1.87 45.66
N GLY A 234 65.46 -0.83 45.93
CA GLY A 234 65.45 0.42 45.15
C GLY A 234 66.19 1.62 45.77
N LEU A 235 66.88 1.42 46.90
CA LEU A 235 67.69 2.46 47.54
C LEU A 235 69.16 2.27 47.16
N ASP A 236 69.51 2.53 45.90
CA ASP A 236 70.90 2.87 45.60
C ASP A 236 71.13 4.27 46.17
N ALA A 237 71.63 4.29 47.40
CA ALA A 237 72.12 5.50 48.04
C ALA A 237 73.40 5.95 47.31
N ASP A 238 73.23 6.66 46.20
CA ASP A 238 74.28 7.55 45.69
C ASP A 238 74.06 8.94 46.28
N THR A 239 74.61 9.12 47.48
CA THR A 239 75.29 10.30 48.07
C THR A 239 75.22 10.27 49.59
#